data_AF-A0A285PHN8-F1
#
_entry.id   AF-A0A285PHN8-F1
#
_cell.length_a   1.000
_cell.length_b   1.000
_cell.length_c   1.000
_cell.angle_alpha   90.00
_cell.angle_beta   90.00
_cell.angle_gamma   90.00
#
_symmetry.space_group_name_H-M   'P 1'
#
loop_
_entity.id
_entity.type
_entity.pdbx_description
1 polymer ?
#
loop_
_entity_poly.entity_id
_entity_poly.type
_entity_poly.pdbx_seq_one_letter_code
_entity_poly.pdbx_strand_id
1 'polypeptide(L)'
;MVTVIKSHWDSHFGGILLVCVIAAAATFLSEHYGAPVMLFALLIGMAFHFLNDDPKFATGLEFSSKSLLRFGVGLLGLRLSMGDVESVGLGAISAVVGFVMATLAFGALLAFLFGRRLAFGLLAGGSVAICGASAALAITSVLPAKDNREQDTLFVVIGVTALSTIAMIAYPVLFQMLGLSDLESGFLIGATIHDVAQVVGAGYSISEEAGVIATFVKMVRVALLPIVMIVVMVSFRGAQTQKITLPWFLIMFIALAVLVNTGLVPQFITEAIAVLSSWCLVIAISALGVKTSLATILRVKPSYGIILVAETLFLLAIAVAFVMGFGF
;
A
#
# COMPACT_ATOMS: atom_id res chain seq x y z
N MET A 1 -0.55 -22.65 29.95
CA MET A 1 -0.91 -22.49 28.53
C MET A 1 -2.22 -21.70 28.36
N VAL A 2 -3.31 -22.08 29.05
CA VAL A 2 -4.60 -21.36 29.01
C VAL A 2 -4.51 -19.89 29.50
N THR A 3 -3.75 -19.61 30.56
CA THR A 3 -3.56 -18.25 31.11
C THR A 3 -2.76 -17.32 30.19
N VAL A 4 -1.80 -17.86 29.44
CA VAL A 4 -1.00 -17.10 28.47
C VAL A 4 -1.82 -16.76 27.22
N ILE A 5 -2.69 -17.68 26.79
CA ILE A 5 -3.64 -17.47 25.68
C ILE A 5 -4.70 -16.43 26.07
N LYS A 6 -5.22 -16.48 27.31
CA LYS A 6 -6.18 -15.49 27.82
C LYS A 6 -5.58 -14.08 27.86
N SER A 7 -4.35 -13.95 28.36
CA SER A 7 -3.59 -12.69 28.39
C SER A 7 -3.32 -12.10 27.01
N HIS A 8 -3.08 -12.92 25.98
CA HIS A 8 -2.89 -12.42 24.61
C HIS A 8 -4.22 -11.94 24.01
N TRP A 9 -5.32 -12.66 24.23
CA TRP A 9 -6.63 -12.28 23.71
C TRP A 9 -7.16 -10.98 24.36
N ASP A 10 -6.95 -10.83 25.67
CA ASP A 10 -7.32 -9.62 26.41
C ASP A 10 -6.54 -8.38 25.93
N SER A 11 -5.31 -8.55 25.41
CA SER A 11 -4.50 -7.46 24.87
C SER A 11 -4.94 -6.99 23.47
N HIS A 12 -5.51 -7.86 22.64
CA HIS A 12 -6.00 -7.48 21.32
C HIS A 12 -7.43 -6.94 21.33
N PHE A 13 -8.24 -7.39 22.30
CA PHE A 13 -9.68 -7.15 22.32
C PHE A 13 -10.05 -5.67 22.27
N GLY A 14 -9.40 -4.83 23.07
CA GLY A 14 -9.69 -3.40 23.13
C GLY A 14 -9.53 -2.71 21.79
N GLY A 15 -8.39 -2.90 21.14
CA GLY A 15 -8.10 -2.29 19.84
C GLY A 15 -9.00 -2.80 18.73
N ILE A 16 -9.27 -4.11 18.66
CA ILE A 16 -10.17 -4.70 17.67
C ILE A 16 -11.60 -4.18 17.86
N LEU A 17 -12.11 -4.17 19.09
CA LEU A 17 -13.45 -3.67 19.39
C LEU A 17 -13.59 -2.20 18.96
N LEU A 18 -12.61 -1.35 19.27
CA LEU A 18 -12.59 0.05 18.86
C LEU A 18 -12.75 0.18 17.33
N VAL A 19 -11.93 -0.52 16.55
CA VAL A 19 -11.97 -0.38 15.09
C VAL A 19 -13.19 -1.04 14.45
N CYS A 20 -13.77 -2.08 15.08
CA CYS A 20 -15.06 -2.61 14.67
C CYS A 20 -16.20 -1.60 14.88
N VAL A 21 -16.18 -0.86 16.00
CA VAL A 21 -17.17 0.20 16.26
C VAL A 21 -17.00 1.34 15.26
N ILE A 22 -15.76 1.76 14.98
CA ILE A 22 -15.48 2.77 13.95
C ILE A 22 -15.95 2.29 12.57
N ALA A 23 -15.69 1.04 12.20
CA ALA A 23 -16.12 0.45 10.94
C ALA A 23 -17.65 0.40 10.81
N ALA A 24 -18.36 0.02 11.88
CA ALA A 24 -19.82 0.01 11.91
C ALA A 24 -20.39 1.43 11.77
N ALA A 25 -19.82 2.41 12.48
CA ALA A 25 -20.21 3.81 12.36
C ALA A 25 -19.96 4.34 10.94
N ALA A 26 -18.80 4.05 10.35
CA ALA A 26 -18.47 4.45 8.98
C ALA A 26 -19.45 3.86 7.96
N THR A 27 -19.83 2.59 8.13
CA THR A 27 -20.81 1.91 7.26
C THR A 27 -22.18 2.58 7.38
N PHE A 28 -22.63 2.87 8.61
CA PHE A 28 -23.88 3.58 8.85
C PHE A 28 -23.88 4.97 8.20
N LEU A 29 -22.81 5.75 8.35
CA LEU A 29 -22.69 7.07 7.70
C LEU A 29 -22.72 6.95 6.18
N SER A 30 -22.01 5.97 5.61
CA SER A 30 -21.99 5.74 4.16
C SER A 30 -23.38 5.49 3.59
N GLU A 31 -24.17 4.62 4.24
CA GLU A 31 -25.54 4.32 3.81
C GLU A 31 -26.47 5.53 3.87
N HIS A 32 -26.24 6.47 4.80
CA HIS A 32 -27.10 7.65 4.97
C HIS A 32 -26.68 8.85 4.13
N TYR A 33 -25.38 9.03 3.89
CA TYR A 33 -24.84 10.21 3.19
C TYR A 33 -24.37 9.91 1.76
N GLY A 34 -24.35 8.63 1.34
CA GLY A 34 -23.97 8.22 -0.01
C GLY A 34 -22.47 8.36 -0.34
N ALA A 35 -21.63 8.70 0.64
CA ALA A 35 -20.18 8.79 0.44
C ALA A 35 -19.47 7.45 0.75
N PRO A 36 -18.28 7.18 0.19
CA PRO A 36 -17.61 5.89 0.33
C PRO A 36 -17.27 5.50 1.79
N VAL A 37 -17.56 4.26 2.17
CA VAL A 37 -17.32 3.73 3.53
C VAL A 37 -15.85 3.89 3.96
N MET A 38 -14.91 3.62 3.05
CA MET A 38 -13.46 3.69 3.35
C MET A 38 -13.02 5.11 3.73
N LEU A 39 -13.63 6.13 3.12
CA LEU A 39 -13.37 7.52 3.45
C LEU A 39 -13.81 7.82 4.88
N PHE A 40 -15.04 7.45 5.26
CA PHE A 40 -15.52 7.62 6.63
C PHE A 40 -14.69 6.84 7.65
N ALA A 41 -14.35 5.58 7.34
CA ALA A 41 -13.54 4.73 8.21
C ALA A 41 -12.18 5.37 8.51
N LEU A 42 -11.52 5.91 7.48
CA LEU A 42 -10.24 6.62 7.62
C LEU A 42 -10.38 7.91 8.44
N LEU A 43 -11.34 8.76 8.09
CA LEU A 43 -11.52 10.07 8.75
C LEU A 43 -11.91 9.93 10.23
N ILE A 44 -12.86 9.03 10.53
CA ILE A 44 -13.26 8.74 11.92
C ILE A 44 -12.07 8.11 12.65
N GLY A 45 -11.37 7.15 12.05
CA GLY A 45 -10.15 6.58 12.63
C GLY A 45 -9.14 7.64 13.03
N MET A 46 -8.83 8.58 12.14
CA MET A 46 -7.90 9.70 12.43
C MET A 46 -8.38 10.59 13.58
N ALA A 47 -9.69 10.81 13.72
CA ALA A 47 -10.23 11.56 14.86
C ALA A 47 -9.96 10.85 16.20
N PHE A 48 -9.84 9.52 16.19
CA PHE A 48 -9.48 8.69 17.35
C PHE A 48 -7.97 8.46 17.51
N HIS A 49 -7.11 9.19 16.78
CA HIS A 49 -5.64 8.99 16.82
C HIS A 49 -5.03 9.07 18.23
N PHE A 50 -5.61 9.86 19.14
CA PHE A 50 -5.16 9.98 20.52
C PHE A 50 -5.17 8.64 21.31
N LEU A 51 -5.89 7.62 20.83
CA LEU A 51 -5.92 6.27 21.41
C LEU A 51 -4.79 5.35 20.90
N ASN A 52 -4.01 5.78 19.90
CA ASN A 52 -2.95 4.96 19.30
C ASN A 52 -1.89 4.52 20.32
N ASP A 53 -1.50 5.43 21.21
CA ASP A 53 -0.41 5.22 22.17
C ASP A 53 -0.88 4.57 23.47
N ASP A 54 -2.18 4.36 23.66
CA ASP A 54 -2.71 3.66 24.83
C ASP A 54 -2.45 2.15 24.68
N PRO A 55 -1.71 1.52 25.63
CA PRO A 55 -1.38 0.10 25.59
C PRO A 55 -2.58 -0.84 25.48
N LYS A 56 -3.78 -0.40 25.89
CA LYS A 56 -5.02 -1.19 25.79
C LYS A 56 -5.50 -1.38 24.35
N PHE A 57 -5.19 -0.44 23.46
CA PHE A 57 -5.64 -0.46 22.08
C PHE A 57 -4.52 -0.82 21.10
N ALA A 58 -3.27 -0.47 21.42
CA ALA A 58 -2.11 -0.59 20.53
C ALA A 58 -1.99 -1.96 19.82
N THR A 59 -2.06 -3.07 20.56
CA THR A 59 -1.87 -4.41 19.99
C THR A 59 -3.01 -4.81 19.04
N GLY A 60 -4.26 -4.45 19.36
CA GLY A 60 -5.42 -4.71 18.49
C GLY A 60 -5.43 -3.82 17.23
N LEU A 61 -4.99 -2.57 17.36
CA LEU A 61 -4.80 -1.65 16.24
C LEU A 61 -3.70 -2.15 15.29
N GLU A 62 -2.58 -2.64 15.84
CA GLU A 62 -1.51 -3.21 15.02
C GLU A 62 -1.95 -4.47 14.28
N PHE A 63 -2.63 -5.39 14.96
CA PHE A 63 -3.18 -6.59 14.33
C PHE A 63 -4.13 -6.23 13.17
N SER A 64 -5.05 -5.29 13.40
CA SER A 64 -6.06 -4.90 12.42
C SER A 64 -5.44 -4.18 11.22
N SER A 65 -4.54 -3.23 11.46
CA SER A 65 -3.88 -2.44 10.39
C SER A 65 -2.86 -3.22 9.56
N LYS A 66 -2.39 -4.40 10.03
CA LYS A 66 -1.39 -5.21 9.32
C LYS A 66 -1.94 -6.58 8.91
N SER A 67 -2.29 -7.41 9.88
CA SER A 67 -2.63 -8.82 9.65
C SER A 67 -4.01 -8.94 9.02
N LEU A 68 -5.01 -8.28 9.59
CA LEU A 68 -6.38 -8.28 9.05
C LEU A 68 -6.43 -7.61 7.68
N LEU A 69 -5.72 -6.49 7.51
CA LEU A 69 -5.55 -5.84 6.21
C LEU A 69 -5.03 -6.82 5.15
N ARG A 70 -3.89 -7.48 5.40
CA ARG A 70 -3.26 -8.40 4.45
C ARG A 70 -4.17 -9.57 4.13
N PHE A 71 -4.91 -10.07 5.11
CA PHE A 71 -5.92 -11.09 4.89
C PHE A 71 -7.05 -10.58 3.98
N GLY A 72 -7.65 -9.42 4.28
CA GLY A 72 -8.68 -8.80 3.46
C GLY A 72 -8.21 -8.55 2.01
N VAL A 73 -7.00 -8.02 1.84
CA VAL A 73 -6.37 -7.80 0.54
C VAL A 73 -6.18 -9.10 -0.22
N GLY A 74 -5.69 -10.16 0.41
CA GLY A 74 -5.56 -11.44 -0.30
C GLY A 74 -6.91 -11.98 -0.75
N LEU A 75 -7.99 -11.80 0.06
CA LEU A 75 -9.34 -12.21 -0.32
C LEU A 75 -9.89 -11.41 -1.52
N LEU A 76 -9.42 -10.18 -1.75
CA LEU A 76 -9.79 -9.39 -2.94
C LEU A 76 -9.39 -10.09 -4.25
N GLY A 77 -8.50 -11.08 -4.22
CA GLY A 77 -8.19 -11.89 -5.39
C GLY A 77 -9.44 -12.51 -6.03
N LEU A 78 -10.43 -12.93 -5.22
CA LEU A 78 -11.69 -13.47 -5.74
C LEU A 78 -12.58 -12.44 -6.43
N ARG A 79 -12.33 -11.14 -6.25
CA ARG A 79 -13.07 -10.07 -6.93
C ARG A 79 -12.43 -9.65 -8.25
N LEU A 80 -11.20 -10.08 -8.52
CA LEU A 80 -10.49 -9.73 -9.74
C LEU A 80 -10.99 -10.62 -10.90
N SER A 81 -11.81 -10.06 -11.79
CA SER A 81 -12.26 -10.75 -12.99
C SER A 81 -11.24 -10.66 -14.12
N MET A 82 -11.32 -11.55 -15.10
CA MET A 82 -10.53 -11.40 -16.34
C MET A 82 -10.87 -10.10 -17.08
N GLY A 83 -12.11 -9.63 -17.01
CA GLY A 83 -12.51 -8.34 -17.59
C GLY A 83 -11.75 -7.15 -16.99
N ASP A 84 -11.49 -7.17 -15.68
CA ASP A 84 -10.69 -6.14 -15.00
C ASP A 84 -9.22 -6.16 -15.43
N VAL A 85 -8.68 -7.36 -15.70
CA VAL A 85 -7.29 -7.50 -16.19
C VAL A 85 -7.19 -7.04 -17.64
N GLU A 86 -8.18 -7.38 -18.45
CA GLU A 86 -8.28 -6.97 -19.86
C GLU A 86 -8.49 -5.46 -20.00
N SER A 87 -9.30 -4.84 -19.13
CA SER A 87 -9.54 -3.39 -19.14
C SER A 87 -8.28 -2.58 -18.81
N VAL A 88 -7.43 -3.07 -17.91
CA VAL A 88 -6.10 -2.47 -17.66
C VAL A 88 -5.17 -2.68 -18.85
N GLY A 89 -5.23 -3.86 -19.46
CA GLY A 89 -4.48 -4.19 -20.67
C GLY A 89 -2.99 -4.49 -20.43
N LEU A 90 -2.42 -5.27 -21.36
CA LEU A 90 -0.99 -5.65 -21.31
C LEU A 90 -0.05 -4.45 -21.42
N GLY A 91 -0.45 -3.41 -22.16
CA GLY A 91 0.30 -2.17 -22.28
C GLY A 91 0.54 -1.52 -20.92
N ALA A 92 -0.51 -1.32 -20.13
CA ALA A 92 -0.41 -0.72 -18.81
C ALA A 92 0.37 -1.59 -17.81
N ILE A 93 0.20 -2.92 -17.86
CA ILE A 93 0.99 -3.86 -17.04
C ILE A 93 2.49 -3.75 -17.37
N SER A 94 2.83 -3.67 -18.65
CA SER A 94 4.23 -3.49 -19.08
C SER A 94 4.79 -2.11 -18.68
N ALA A 95 3.95 -1.07 -18.75
CA ALA A 95 4.31 0.28 -18.33
C ALA A 95 4.63 0.32 -16.82
N VAL A 96 3.89 -0.42 -15.99
CA VAL A 96 4.17 -0.53 -14.54
C VAL A 96 5.57 -1.09 -14.28
N VAL A 97 6.01 -2.10 -15.04
CA VAL A 97 7.39 -2.61 -14.95
C VAL A 97 8.39 -1.51 -15.33
N GLY A 98 8.10 -0.78 -16.41
CA GLY A 98 8.88 0.38 -16.84
C GLY A 98 8.98 1.46 -15.77
N PHE A 99 7.87 1.80 -15.09
CA PHE A 99 7.82 2.77 -14.02
C PHE A 99 8.71 2.35 -12.85
N VAL A 100 8.64 1.08 -12.44
CA VAL A 100 9.49 0.56 -11.35
C VAL A 100 10.97 0.74 -11.68
N MET A 101 11.38 0.36 -12.89
CA MET A 101 12.77 0.48 -13.32
C MET A 101 13.20 1.95 -13.47
N ALA A 102 12.33 2.80 -14.02
CA ALA A 102 12.57 4.22 -14.18
C ALA A 102 12.72 4.93 -12.82
N THR A 103 11.85 4.64 -11.86
CA THR A 103 11.93 5.20 -10.50
C THR A 103 13.19 4.75 -9.78
N LEU A 104 13.60 3.48 -9.94
CA LEU A 104 14.85 2.98 -9.36
C LEU A 104 16.08 3.68 -9.95
N ALA A 105 16.11 3.86 -11.28
CA ALA A 105 17.16 4.59 -11.97
C ALA A 105 17.19 6.07 -11.59
N PHE A 106 16.01 6.70 -11.47
CA PHE A 106 15.88 8.08 -11.05
C PHE A 106 16.36 8.28 -9.61
N GLY A 107 16.10 7.34 -8.70
CA GLY A 107 16.63 7.36 -7.35
C GLY A 107 18.15 7.25 -7.29
N ALA A 108 18.74 6.39 -8.11
CA ALA A 108 20.20 6.32 -8.28
C ALA A 108 20.78 7.65 -8.81
N LEU A 109 20.12 8.26 -9.79
CA LEU A 109 20.50 9.56 -10.35
C LEU A 109 20.41 10.68 -9.31
N LEU A 110 19.30 10.79 -8.59
CA LEU A 110 19.13 11.79 -7.54
C LEU A 110 20.15 11.59 -6.42
N ALA A 111 20.45 10.34 -6.03
CA ALA A 111 21.50 10.10 -5.05
C ALA A 111 22.85 10.66 -5.53
N PHE A 112 23.23 10.43 -6.78
CA PHE A 112 24.45 11.01 -7.35
C PHE A 112 24.42 12.55 -7.36
N LEU A 113 23.33 13.17 -7.84
CA LEU A 113 23.19 14.62 -7.93
C LEU A 113 23.24 15.33 -6.56
N PHE A 114 22.70 14.70 -5.52
CA PHE A 114 22.68 15.23 -4.16
C PHE A 114 23.90 14.77 -3.32
N GLY A 115 24.92 14.17 -3.94
CA GLY A 115 26.13 13.72 -3.24
C GLY A 115 25.90 12.58 -2.24
N ARG A 116 24.79 11.84 -2.39
CA ARG A 116 24.43 10.66 -1.59
C ARG A 116 24.99 9.38 -2.22
N ARG A 117 25.04 8.33 -1.42
CA ARG A 117 25.51 7.01 -1.87
C ARG A 117 24.46 6.33 -2.76
N LEU A 118 24.90 5.58 -3.76
CA LEU A 118 24.01 4.75 -4.60
C LEU A 118 23.09 3.84 -3.76
N ALA A 119 23.59 3.31 -2.64
CA ALA A 119 22.80 2.48 -1.73
C ALA A 119 21.56 3.22 -1.20
N PHE A 120 21.68 4.51 -0.89
CA PHE A 120 20.55 5.34 -0.47
C PHE A 120 19.57 5.58 -1.63
N GLY A 121 20.08 5.86 -2.84
CA GLY A 121 19.23 6.07 -4.02
C GLY A 121 18.42 4.84 -4.41
N LEU A 122 19.03 3.65 -4.40
CA LEU A 122 18.32 2.41 -4.67
C LEU A 122 17.35 2.01 -3.55
N LEU A 123 17.69 2.34 -2.29
CA LEU A 123 16.79 2.18 -1.15
C LEU A 123 15.56 3.08 -1.29
N ALA A 124 15.75 4.37 -1.55
CA ALA A 124 14.68 5.35 -1.72
C ALA A 124 13.81 5.00 -2.94
N GLY A 125 14.42 4.87 -4.12
CA GLY A 125 13.72 4.59 -5.37
C GLY A 125 13.00 3.24 -5.36
N GLY A 126 13.63 2.19 -4.83
CA GLY A 126 12.99 0.88 -4.68
C GLY A 126 11.84 0.88 -3.67
N SER A 127 11.92 1.71 -2.62
CA SER A 127 10.83 1.88 -1.66
C SER A 127 9.63 2.59 -2.29
N VAL A 128 9.87 3.70 -2.99
CA VAL A 128 8.83 4.44 -3.75
C VAL A 128 8.22 3.57 -4.84
N ALA A 129 9.04 2.80 -5.56
CA ALA A 129 8.62 2.00 -6.71
C ALA A 129 7.77 0.77 -6.37
N ILE A 130 7.89 0.18 -5.18
CA ILE A 130 7.23 -1.10 -4.87
C ILE A 130 6.09 -0.96 -3.86
N CYS A 131 6.41 -1.01 -2.55
CA CYS A 131 5.42 -1.05 -1.47
C CYS A 131 5.76 -0.15 -0.27
N GLY A 132 6.68 0.80 -0.45
CA GLY A 132 7.10 1.71 0.62
C GLY A 132 7.94 1.00 1.68
N ALA A 133 7.40 0.89 2.90
CA ALA A 133 8.14 0.48 4.08
C ALA A 133 8.67 -0.97 4.03
N SER A 134 7.87 -1.92 3.54
CA SER A 134 8.31 -3.33 3.43
C SER A 134 9.39 -3.52 2.38
N ALA A 135 9.32 -2.76 1.27
CA ALA A 135 10.39 -2.74 0.27
C ALA A 135 11.68 -2.14 0.86
N ALA A 136 11.59 -1.06 1.63
CA ALA A 136 12.76 -0.48 2.31
C ALA A 136 13.48 -1.50 3.19
N LEU A 137 12.74 -2.23 4.03
CA LEU A 137 13.30 -3.26 4.91
C LEU A 137 13.94 -4.42 4.11
N ALA A 138 13.28 -4.86 3.03
CA ALA A 138 13.79 -5.92 2.17
C ALA A 138 15.08 -5.50 1.44
N ILE A 139 15.11 -4.30 0.85
CA ILE A 139 16.28 -3.75 0.15
C ILE A 139 17.45 -3.56 1.13
N THR A 140 17.19 -3.01 2.32
CA THR A 140 18.20 -2.84 3.36
C THR A 140 18.86 -4.16 3.77
N SER A 141 18.11 -5.28 3.77
CA SER A 141 18.64 -6.60 4.14
C SER A 141 19.71 -7.14 3.17
N VAL A 142 19.72 -6.67 1.92
CA VAL A 142 20.70 -7.08 0.90
C VAL A 142 21.81 -6.04 0.68
N LEU A 143 21.63 -4.81 1.16
CA LEU A 143 22.64 -3.77 1.10
C LEU A 143 23.85 -4.06 2.01
N PRO A 144 25.08 -3.72 1.58
CA PRO A 144 26.27 -3.87 2.41
C PRO A 144 26.14 -3.17 3.77
N ALA A 145 26.62 -3.81 4.84
CA ALA A 145 26.60 -3.23 6.18
C ALA A 145 27.52 -2.00 6.25
N LYS A 146 26.96 -0.85 6.67
CA LYS A 146 27.67 0.43 6.88
C LYS A 146 26.96 1.25 7.96
N ASP A 147 27.70 2.15 8.60
CA ASP A 147 27.31 2.88 9.82
C ASP A 147 25.97 3.63 9.76
N ASN A 148 25.51 4.08 8.58
CA ASN A 148 24.28 4.88 8.45
C ASN A 148 23.07 4.09 7.91
N ARG A 149 23.22 2.79 7.63
CA ARG A 149 22.19 2.00 6.93
C ARG A 149 20.85 1.97 7.65
N GLU A 150 20.86 1.78 8.97
CA GLU A 150 19.63 1.72 9.78
C GLU A 150 18.92 3.07 9.81
N GLN A 151 19.69 4.16 9.99
CA GLN A 151 19.16 5.51 9.97
C GLN A 151 18.56 5.88 8.61
N ASP A 152 19.25 5.57 7.51
CA ASP A 152 18.74 5.78 6.15
C ASP A 152 17.42 5.02 5.93
N THR A 153 17.35 3.77 6.40
CA THR A 153 16.14 2.93 6.31
C THR A 153 14.98 3.53 7.09
N LEU A 154 15.23 3.97 8.34
CA LEU A 154 14.20 4.61 9.16
C LEU A 154 13.66 5.88 8.50
N PHE A 155 14.53 6.72 7.94
CA PHE A 155 14.10 7.93 7.24
C PHE A 155 13.29 7.63 5.99
N VAL A 156 13.73 6.66 5.19
CA VAL A 156 12.99 6.24 3.99
C VAL A 156 11.62 5.69 4.38
N VAL A 157 11.54 4.79 5.37
CA VAL A 157 10.27 4.23 5.87
C VAL A 157 9.31 5.33 6.32
N ILE A 158 9.77 6.28 7.13
CA ILE A 158 8.94 7.39 7.61
C ILE A 158 8.48 8.26 6.44
N GLY A 159 9.41 8.62 5.54
CA GLY A 159 9.12 9.49 4.40
C GLY A 159 8.11 8.88 3.42
N VAL A 160 8.32 7.63 2.99
CA VAL A 160 7.39 6.97 2.05
C VAL A 160 6.02 6.71 2.66
N THR A 161 5.96 6.45 3.97
CA THR A 161 4.70 6.30 4.71
C THR A 161 3.95 7.63 4.75
N ALA A 162 4.63 8.72 5.12
CA ALA A 162 4.02 10.05 5.15
C ALA A 162 3.53 10.49 3.76
N LEU A 163 4.35 10.30 2.72
CA LEU A 163 3.99 10.63 1.34
C LEU A 163 2.81 9.80 0.84
N SER A 164 2.75 8.51 1.19
CA SER A 164 1.60 7.68 0.83
C SER A 164 0.34 8.04 1.60
N THR A 165 0.45 8.52 2.85
CA THR A 165 -0.71 9.06 3.57
C THR A 165 -1.24 10.31 2.88
N ILE A 166 -0.35 11.22 2.50
CA ILE A 166 -0.72 12.43 1.76
C ILE A 166 -1.40 12.02 0.44
N ALA A 167 -0.78 11.12 -0.32
CA ALA A 167 -1.31 10.65 -1.59
C ALA A 167 -2.68 9.96 -1.44
N MET A 168 -2.87 9.14 -0.40
CA MET A 168 -4.14 8.47 -0.13
C MET A 168 -5.31 9.44 0.06
N ILE A 169 -5.05 10.59 0.70
CA ILE A 169 -6.06 11.62 0.94
C ILE A 169 -6.21 12.53 -0.29
N ALA A 170 -5.09 12.92 -0.91
CA ALA A 170 -5.07 13.93 -1.96
C ALA A 170 -5.45 13.38 -3.34
N TYR A 171 -5.02 12.17 -3.70
CA TYR A 171 -5.20 11.63 -5.05
C TYR A 171 -6.67 11.38 -5.40
N PRO A 172 -7.52 10.81 -4.53
CA PRO A 172 -8.94 10.66 -4.85
C PRO A 172 -9.62 11.99 -5.20
N VAL A 173 -9.35 13.03 -4.41
CA VAL A 173 -9.88 14.38 -4.65
C VAL A 173 -9.34 14.96 -5.96
N LEU A 174 -8.02 14.86 -6.18
CA LEU A 174 -7.36 15.38 -7.38
C LEU A 174 -7.89 14.71 -8.66
N PHE A 175 -7.99 13.38 -8.68
CA PHE A 175 -8.39 12.62 -9.87
C PHE A 175 -9.88 12.79 -10.19
N GLN A 176 -10.74 12.90 -9.17
CA GLN A 176 -12.15 13.27 -9.37
C GLN A 176 -12.29 14.69 -9.91
N MET A 177 -11.50 15.66 -9.40
CA MET A 177 -11.49 17.03 -9.93
C MET A 177 -11.00 17.11 -11.38
N LEU A 178 -10.09 16.23 -11.77
CA LEU A 178 -9.61 16.09 -13.16
C LEU A 178 -10.60 15.35 -14.05
N GLY A 179 -11.69 14.80 -13.49
CA GLY A 179 -12.71 14.06 -14.24
C GLY A 179 -12.20 12.73 -14.80
N LEU A 180 -11.19 12.13 -14.17
CA LEU A 180 -10.66 10.83 -14.59
C LEU A 180 -11.69 9.72 -14.33
N SER A 181 -11.75 8.75 -15.22
CA SER A 181 -12.58 7.55 -15.03
C SER A 181 -12.10 6.70 -13.85
N ASP A 182 -12.93 5.75 -13.42
CA ASP A 182 -12.62 4.83 -12.33
C ASP A 182 -11.42 3.94 -12.67
N LEU A 183 -11.32 3.48 -13.93
CA LEU A 183 -10.20 2.71 -14.45
C LEU A 183 -8.89 3.51 -14.38
N GLU A 184 -8.90 4.75 -14.89
CA GLU A 184 -7.72 5.64 -14.89
C GLU A 184 -7.29 6.00 -13.47
N SER A 185 -8.25 6.36 -12.62
CA SER A 185 -8.00 6.70 -11.23
C SER A 185 -7.48 5.49 -10.46
N GLY A 186 -8.08 4.32 -10.66
CA GLY A 186 -7.64 3.06 -10.08
C GLY A 186 -6.20 2.73 -10.48
N PHE A 187 -5.90 2.80 -11.78
CA PHE A 187 -4.55 2.56 -12.26
C PHE A 187 -3.54 3.54 -11.67
N LEU A 188 -3.82 4.85 -11.71
CA LEU A 188 -2.91 5.86 -11.18
C LEU A 188 -2.67 5.65 -9.68
N ILE A 189 -3.72 5.42 -8.88
CA ILE A 189 -3.60 5.13 -7.44
C ILE A 189 -2.69 3.92 -7.22
N GLY A 190 -2.96 2.79 -7.89
CA GLY A 190 -2.16 1.58 -7.75
C GLY A 190 -0.71 1.76 -8.21
N ALA A 191 -0.50 2.51 -9.28
CA ALA A 191 0.80 2.77 -9.89
C ALA A 191 1.67 3.74 -9.08
N THR A 192 1.08 4.60 -8.24
CA THR A 192 1.81 5.75 -7.66
C THR A 192 1.83 5.78 -6.13
N ILE A 193 0.76 5.38 -5.42
CA ILE A 193 0.80 5.30 -3.95
C ILE A 193 1.76 4.18 -3.52
N HIS A 194 2.54 4.37 -2.45
CA HIS A 194 3.57 3.40 -2.06
C HIS A 194 3.01 2.25 -1.24
N ASP A 195 2.20 2.49 -0.20
CA ASP A 195 1.71 1.41 0.67
C ASP A 195 0.44 0.72 0.15
N VAL A 196 0.30 -0.58 0.41
CA VAL A 196 -0.86 -1.39 -0.01
C VAL A 196 -2.14 -0.94 0.70
N ALA A 197 -2.08 -0.69 2.01
CA ALA A 197 -3.23 -0.25 2.79
C ALA A 197 -3.80 1.05 2.23
N GLN A 198 -2.89 1.94 1.86
CA GLN A 198 -3.19 3.29 1.39
C GLN A 198 -3.70 3.28 -0.05
N VAL A 199 -3.22 2.35 -0.89
CA VAL A 199 -3.83 2.08 -2.19
C VAL A 199 -5.27 1.62 -2.05
N VAL A 200 -5.53 0.64 -1.18
CA VAL A 200 -6.89 0.10 -0.99
C VAL A 200 -7.80 1.20 -0.43
N GLY A 201 -7.36 1.91 0.61
CA GLY A 201 -8.11 3.02 1.19
C GLY A 201 -8.44 4.09 0.17
N ALA A 202 -7.49 4.50 -0.67
CA ALA A 202 -7.69 5.53 -1.70
C ALA A 202 -8.60 5.06 -2.84
N GLY A 203 -8.33 3.88 -3.41
CA GLY A 203 -9.07 3.37 -4.57
C GLY A 203 -10.54 3.15 -4.25
N TYR A 204 -10.84 2.47 -3.14
CA TYR A 204 -12.21 2.25 -2.67
C TYR A 204 -12.88 3.52 -2.10
N SER A 205 -12.14 4.61 -1.92
CA SER A 205 -12.72 5.94 -1.65
C SER A 205 -13.13 6.69 -2.92
N ILE A 206 -12.82 6.15 -4.12
CA ILE A 206 -13.38 6.63 -5.38
C ILE A 206 -14.58 5.75 -5.74
N SER A 207 -14.34 4.46 -5.98
CA SER A 207 -15.37 3.48 -6.32
C SER A 207 -14.89 2.05 -6.08
N GLU A 208 -15.80 1.08 -6.20
CA GLU A 208 -15.45 -0.34 -6.12
C GLU A 208 -14.53 -0.78 -7.26
N GLU A 209 -14.81 -0.33 -8.49
CA GLU A 209 -13.99 -0.60 -9.67
C GLU A 209 -12.57 -0.03 -9.51
N ALA A 210 -12.45 1.26 -9.15
CA ALA A 210 -11.15 1.90 -8.91
C ALA A 210 -10.37 1.17 -7.80
N GLY A 211 -11.05 0.68 -6.76
CA GLY A 211 -10.47 -0.12 -5.68
C GLY A 211 -9.89 -1.46 -6.14
N VAL A 212 -10.62 -2.21 -6.97
CA VAL A 212 -10.17 -3.48 -7.55
C VAL A 212 -8.95 -3.26 -8.45
N ILE A 213 -9.04 -2.31 -9.38
CA ILE A 213 -7.97 -1.98 -10.33
C ILE A 213 -6.72 -1.49 -9.59
N ALA A 214 -6.86 -0.57 -8.64
CA ALA A 214 -5.74 -0.04 -7.88
C ALA A 214 -5.02 -1.14 -7.09
N THR A 215 -5.80 -2.03 -6.46
CA THR A 215 -5.24 -3.17 -5.72
C THR A 215 -4.47 -4.10 -6.65
N PHE A 216 -5.04 -4.43 -7.81
CA PHE A 216 -4.38 -5.27 -8.81
C PHE A 216 -3.05 -4.66 -9.29
N VAL A 217 -3.06 -3.41 -9.74
CA VAL A 217 -1.86 -2.70 -10.21
C VAL A 217 -0.79 -2.62 -9.10
N LYS A 218 -1.20 -2.39 -7.85
CA LYS A 218 -0.29 -2.45 -6.69
C LYS A 218 0.28 -3.86 -6.48
N MET A 219 -0.53 -4.92 -6.59
CA MET A 219 -0.03 -6.29 -6.46
C MET A 219 0.99 -6.65 -7.55
N VAL A 220 0.79 -6.17 -8.79
CA VAL A 220 1.80 -6.29 -9.85
C VAL A 220 3.12 -5.66 -9.41
N ARG A 221 3.09 -4.45 -8.85
CA ARG A 221 4.31 -3.79 -8.32
C ARG A 221 4.94 -4.59 -7.18
N VAL A 222 4.15 -5.08 -6.23
CA VAL A 222 4.64 -5.91 -5.11
C VAL A 222 5.32 -7.18 -5.63
N ALA A 223 4.80 -7.79 -6.70
CA ALA A 223 5.39 -8.97 -7.32
C ALA A 223 6.76 -8.71 -7.95
N LEU A 224 7.11 -7.45 -8.26
CA LEU A 224 8.40 -7.05 -8.82
C LEU A 224 9.50 -6.88 -7.74
N LEU A 225 9.18 -7.00 -6.45
CA LEU A 225 10.15 -6.89 -5.36
C LEU A 225 11.39 -7.79 -5.56
N PRO A 226 11.27 -9.07 -5.94
CA PRO A 226 12.43 -9.92 -6.21
C PRO A 226 13.38 -9.37 -7.27
N ILE A 227 12.83 -8.78 -8.34
CA ILE A 227 13.61 -8.20 -9.43
C ILE A 227 14.39 -7.00 -8.92
N VAL A 228 13.74 -6.11 -8.15
CA VAL A 228 14.42 -4.97 -7.51
C VAL A 228 15.53 -5.44 -6.57
N MET A 229 15.28 -6.48 -5.77
CA MET A 229 16.32 -7.04 -4.89
C MET A 229 17.51 -7.60 -5.68
N ILE A 230 17.27 -8.28 -6.81
CA ILE A 230 18.34 -8.75 -7.69
C ILE A 230 19.15 -7.58 -8.25
N VAL A 231 18.48 -6.54 -8.75
CA VAL A 231 19.14 -5.32 -9.27
C VAL A 231 20.02 -4.68 -8.19
N VAL A 232 19.53 -4.59 -6.95
CA VAL A 232 20.31 -4.06 -5.83
C VAL A 232 21.52 -4.95 -5.53
N MET A 233 21.34 -6.27 -5.47
CA MET A 233 22.44 -7.21 -5.17
C MET A 233 23.56 -7.17 -6.22
N VAL A 234 23.22 -7.12 -7.51
CA VAL A 234 24.24 -7.05 -8.58
C VAL A 234 24.93 -5.69 -8.66
N SER A 235 24.32 -4.64 -8.09
CA SER A 235 24.89 -3.29 -8.06
C SER A 235 26.01 -3.11 -7.03
N PHE A 236 26.20 -4.04 -6.09
CA PHE A 236 27.21 -3.93 -5.03
C PHE A 236 28.08 -5.19 -4.90
N ARG A 237 29.40 -4.99 -4.87
CA ARG A 237 30.33 -6.03 -4.42
C ARG A 237 30.16 -6.22 -2.90
N GLY A 238 29.95 -7.45 -2.45
CA GLY A 238 29.70 -7.78 -1.04
C GLY A 238 28.25 -7.59 -0.57
N ALA A 239 27.29 -7.60 -1.51
CA ALA A 239 25.87 -7.70 -1.16
C ALA A 239 25.59 -8.99 -0.35
N GLN A 240 24.67 -8.93 0.60
CA GLN A 240 24.31 -10.10 1.38
C GLN A 240 23.34 -10.97 0.58
N THR A 241 23.62 -12.27 0.50
CA THR A 241 22.66 -13.23 -0.07
C THR A 241 21.55 -13.45 0.94
N GLN A 242 20.36 -12.92 0.64
CA GLN A 242 19.15 -13.15 1.42
C GLN A 242 18.13 -13.93 0.60
N LYS A 243 17.35 -14.78 1.28
CA LYS A 243 16.24 -15.46 0.62
C LYS A 243 15.17 -14.42 0.30
N ILE A 244 14.91 -14.22 -0.97
CA ILE A 244 13.81 -13.38 -1.43
C ILE A 244 12.50 -14.13 -1.20
N THR A 245 11.64 -13.61 -0.34
CA THR A 245 10.30 -14.17 -0.09
C THR A 245 9.22 -13.17 -0.48
N LEU A 246 8.30 -13.61 -1.33
CA LEU A 246 7.10 -12.84 -1.63
C LEU A 246 6.17 -12.81 -0.40
N PRO A 247 5.42 -11.71 -0.20
CA PRO A 247 4.44 -11.64 0.86
C PRO A 247 3.35 -12.70 0.68
N TRP A 248 2.97 -13.40 1.75
CA TRP A 248 1.98 -14.47 1.69
C TRP A 248 0.62 -14.00 1.16
N PHE A 249 0.23 -12.75 1.44
CA PHE A 249 -1.05 -12.20 0.98
C PHE A 249 -1.07 -11.96 -0.53
N LEU A 250 0.08 -11.66 -1.15
CA LEU A 250 0.19 -11.59 -2.60
C LEU A 250 -0.03 -12.97 -3.22
N ILE A 251 0.56 -14.01 -2.61
CA ILE A 251 0.37 -15.39 -3.06
C ILE A 251 -1.11 -15.78 -2.94
N MET A 252 -1.75 -15.44 -1.81
CA MET A 252 -3.18 -15.66 -1.60
C MET A 252 -4.03 -14.92 -2.64
N PHE A 253 -3.72 -13.64 -2.91
CA PHE A 253 -4.39 -12.83 -3.93
C PHE A 253 -4.33 -13.50 -5.32
N ILE A 254 -3.13 -13.87 -5.77
CA ILE A 254 -2.93 -14.49 -7.08
C ILE A 254 -3.66 -15.84 -7.15
N ALA A 255 -3.52 -16.68 -6.13
CA ALA A 255 -4.16 -18.00 -6.10
C ALA A 255 -5.69 -17.88 -6.19
N LEU A 256 -6.28 -16.95 -5.45
CA LEU A 256 -7.72 -16.72 -5.47
C LEU A 256 -8.19 -16.07 -6.78
N ALA A 257 -7.43 -15.14 -7.36
CA ALA A 257 -7.72 -14.57 -8.67
C ALA A 257 -7.71 -15.63 -9.78
N VAL A 258 -6.73 -16.54 -9.77
CA VAL A 258 -6.73 -17.68 -10.70
C VAL A 258 -7.94 -18.56 -10.47
N LEU A 259 -8.25 -18.88 -9.21
CA LEU A 259 -9.34 -19.78 -8.84
C LEU A 259 -10.71 -19.27 -9.30
N VAL A 260 -11.05 -18.00 -9.05
CA VAL A 260 -12.38 -17.47 -9.44
C VAL A 260 -12.58 -17.48 -10.95
N ASN A 261 -11.53 -17.22 -11.71
CA ASN A 261 -11.59 -17.17 -13.18
C ASN A 261 -11.60 -18.56 -13.84
N THR A 262 -11.51 -19.66 -13.07
CA THR A 262 -11.77 -21.01 -13.60
C THR A 262 -13.26 -21.31 -13.80
N GLY A 263 -14.15 -20.49 -13.23
CA GLY A 263 -15.59 -20.76 -13.20
C GLY A 263 -16.00 -21.89 -12.25
N LEU A 264 -15.07 -22.47 -11.48
CA LEU A 264 -15.34 -23.58 -10.55
C LEU A 264 -15.90 -23.12 -9.20
N VAL A 265 -15.83 -21.83 -8.89
CA VAL A 265 -16.28 -21.29 -7.60
C VAL A 265 -17.76 -20.90 -7.69
N PRO A 266 -18.64 -21.49 -6.86
CA PRO A 266 -20.04 -21.07 -6.79
C PRO A 266 -20.19 -19.59 -6.42
N GLN A 267 -21.14 -18.91 -7.06
CA GLN A 267 -21.38 -17.47 -6.85
C GLN A 267 -21.65 -17.09 -5.38
N PHE A 268 -22.37 -17.93 -4.63
CA PHE A 268 -22.60 -17.68 -3.21
C PHE A 268 -21.30 -17.63 -2.38
N ILE A 269 -20.28 -18.41 -2.76
CA ILE A 269 -18.98 -18.38 -2.09
C ILE A 269 -18.23 -17.08 -2.42
N THR A 270 -18.24 -16.65 -3.68
CA THR A 270 -17.61 -15.38 -4.07
C THR A 270 -18.27 -14.19 -3.39
N GLU A 271 -19.61 -14.18 -3.28
CA GLU A 271 -20.36 -13.12 -2.58
C GLU A 271 -20.04 -13.10 -1.07
N ALA A 272 -20.06 -14.26 -0.41
CA ALA A 272 -19.74 -14.35 1.02
C ALA A 272 -18.31 -13.88 1.32
N ILE A 273 -17.34 -14.27 0.49
CA ILE A 273 -15.94 -13.86 0.67
C ILE A 273 -15.76 -12.38 0.31
N ALA A 274 -16.50 -11.87 -0.68
CA ALA A 274 -16.51 -10.46 -1.01
C ALA A 274 -16.99 -9.60 0.18
N VAL A 275 -18.06 -10.02 0.86
CA VAL A 275 -18.55 -9.34 2.08
C VAL A 275 -17.50 -9.41 3.19
N LEU A 276 -16.93 -10.60 3.44
CA LEU A 276 -15.90 -10.79 4.46
C LEU A 276 -14.66 -9.92 4.20
N SER A 277 -14.18 -9.88 2.95
CA SER A 277 -13.05 -9.05 2.54
C SER A 277 -13.35 -7.57 2.79
N SER A 278 -14.53 -7.09 2.36
CA SER A 278 -14.94 -5.71 2.58
C SER A 278 -14.90 -5.33 4.06
N TRP A 279 -15.50 -6.13 4.95
CA TRP A 279 -15.46 -5.89 6.39
C TRP A 279 -14.04 -5.92 6.96
N CYS A 280 -13.20 -6.87 6.55
CA CYS A 280 -11.79 -6.92 6.96
C CYS A 280 -11.07 -5.62 6.58
N LEU A 281 -11.33 -5.10 5.37
CA LEU A 281 -10.72 -3.88 4.87
C LEU A 281 -11.23 -2.64 5.59
N VAL A 282 -12.55 -2.49 5.82
CA VAL A 282 -13.10 -1.33 6.54
C VAL A 282 -12.54 -1.27 7.97
N ILE A 283 -12.48 -2.42 8.66
CA ILE A 283 -11.87 -2.51 10.00
C ILE A 283 -10.38 -2.17 9.94
N ALA A 284 -9.66 -2.68 8.95
CA ALA A 284 -8.24 -2.41 8.78
C ALA A 284 -7.94 -0.94 8.46
N ILE A 285 -8.73 -0.30 7.61
CA ILE A 285 -8.62 1.13 7.27
C ILE A 285 -9.01 2.00 8.46
N SER A 286 -10.00 1.58 9.26
CA SER A 286 -10.32 2.23 10.54
C SER A 286 -9.10 2.21 11.48
N ALA A 287 -8.45 1.05 11.61
CA ALA A 287 -7.22 0.92 12.38
C ALA A 287 -6.07 1.76 11.80
N LEU A 288 -5.93 1.80 10.47
CA LEU A 288 -4.94 2.63 9.79
C LEU A 288 -5.17 4.12 10.08
N GLY A 289 -6.43 4.57 10.08
CA GLY A 289 -6.83 5.93 10.44
C GLY A 289 -6.39 6.28 11.86
N VAL A 290 -6.69 5.43 12.86
CA VAL A 290 -6.26 5.64 14.25
C VAL A 290 -4.74 5.73 14.37
N LYS A 291 -4.01 4.93 13.60
CA LYS A 291 -2.53 4.97 13.61
C LYS A 291 -1.94 6.13 12.82
N THR A 292 -2.74 6.82 12.02
CA THR A 292 -2.29 7.91 11.17
C THR A 292 -2.21 9.21 11.97
N SER A 293 -0.98 9.70 12.16
CA SER A 293 -0.72 10.97 12.82
C SER A 293 -0.43 12.07 11.80
N LEU A 294 -1.31 13.07 11.69
CA LEU A 294 -1.03 14.27 10.89
C LEU A 294 0.21 15.03 11.39
N ALA A 295 0.47 14.98 12.70
CA ALA A 295 1.66 15.60 13.29
C ALA A 295 2.96 14.93 12.84
N THR A 296 2.96 13.61 12.63
CA THR A 296 4.14 12.88 12.14
C THR A 296 4.45 13.21 10.68
N ILE A 297 3.43 13.45 9.86
CA ILE A 297 3.59 13.90 8.47
C ILE A 297 4.33 15.24 8.42
N LEU A 298 4.01 16.16 9.34
CA LEU A 298 4.61 17.50 9.41
C LEU A 298 6.04 17.52 9.99
N ARG A 299 6.50 16.42 10.60
CA ARG A 299 7.83 16.32 11.26
C ARG A 299 8.94 15.74 10.36
N VAL A 300 8.64 15.41 9.10
CA VAL A 300 9.64 14.88 8.17
C VAL A 300 10.72 15.94 7.89
N LYS A 301 11.98 15.64 8.24
CA LYS A 301 13.10 16.59 8.04
C LYS A 301 13.33 16.85 6.54
N PRO A 302 13.45 18.13 6.10
CA PRO A 302 13.56 18.49 4.68
C PRO A 302 14.75 17.86 3.94
N SER A 303 15.89 17.66 4.62
CA SER A 303 17.14 17.25 3.99
C SER A 303 17.17 15.80 3.46
N TYR A 304 16.21 14.96 3.86
CA TYR A 304 16.04 13.59 3.35
C TYR A 304 14.73 13.43 2.58
N GLY A 305 13.74 14.29 2.82
CA GLY A 305 12.44 14.26 2.15
C GLY A 305 12.50 14.64 0.67
N ILE A 306 13.44 15.49 0.25
CA ILE A 306 13.49 16.00 -1.14
C ILE A 306 13.64 14.88 -2.17
N ILE A 307 14.52 13.91 -1.93
CA ILE A 307 14.72 12.79 -2.88
C ILE A 307 13.43 11.97 -2.99
N LEU A 308 12.81 11.61 -1.86
CA LEU A 308 11.57 10.83 -1.85
C LEU A 308 10.40 11.58 -2.50
N VAL A 309 10.27 12.89 -2.22
CA VAL A 309 9.25 13.74 -2.86
C VAL A 309 9.48 13.79 -4.36
N ALA A 310 10.73 14.03 -4.80
CA ALA A 310 11.07 14.08 -6.21
C ALA A 310 10.79 12.74 -6.91
N GLU A 311 11.14 11.60 -6.30
CA GLU A 311 10.83 10.26 -6.82
C GLU A 311 9.32 10.01 -6.90
N THR A 312 8.57 10.41 -5.88
CA THR A 312 7.10 10.26 -5.82
C THR A 312 6.44 11.08 -6.93
N LEU A 313 6.85 12.34 -7.08
CA LEU A 313 6.35 13.22 -8.13
C LEU A 313 6.78 12.75 -9.53
N PHE A 314 8.00 12.23 -9.67
CA PHE A 314 8.47 11.64 -10.93
C PHE A 314 7.63 10.41 -11.31
N LEU A 315 7.40 9.49 -10.37
CA LEU A 315 6.55 8.32 -10.58
C LEU A 315 5.12 8.72 -10.94
N LEU A 316 4.55 9.70 -10.24
CA LEU A 316 3.24 10.26 -10.58
C LEU A 316 3.24 10.86 -11.99
N ALA A 317 4.24 11.67 -12.33
CA ALA A 317 4.32 12.34 -13.62
C ALA A 317 4.41 11.36 -14.79
N ILE A 318 5.25 10.32 -14.69
CA ILE A 318 5.36 9.31 -15.76
C ILE A 318 4.08 8.46 -15.87
N ALA A 319 3.41 8.16 -14.76
CA ALA A 319 2.16 7.42 -14.76
C ALA A 319 1.02 8.25 -15.36
N VAL A 320 0.92 9.53 -14.99
CA VAL A 320 -0.05 10.47 -15.57
C VAL A 320 0.20 10.69 -17.06
N ALA A 321 1.47 10.87 -17.46
CA ALA A 321 1.84 11.00 -18.86
C ALA A 321 1.48 9.75 -19.68
N PHE A 322 1.60 8.56 -19.09
CA PHE A 322 1.16 7.32 -19.73
C PHE A 322 -0.36 7.30 -19.93
N VAL A 323 -1.13 7.58 -18.89
CA VAL A 323 -2.61 7.58 -18.96
C VAL A 323 -3.11 8.63 -19.97
N MET A 324 -2.58 9.85 -19.93
CA MET A 324 -3.00 10.92 -20.86
C MET A 324 -2.50 10.71 -22.30
N GLY A 325 -1.35 10.04 -22.48
CA GLY A 325 -0.69 9.92 -23.78
C GLY A 325 -1.05 8.65 -24.55
N PHE A 326 -1.20 7.53 -23.86
CA PHE A 326 -1.45 6.22 -24.46
C PHE A 326 -2.85 5.68 -24.16
N GLY A 327 -3.52 6.20 -23.12
CA GLY A 327 -4.87 5.78 -22.73
C GLY A 327 -4.95 4.33 -22.24
N PHE A 328 -6.19 3.89 -22.04
CA PHE A 328 -6.60 2.49 -21.92
C PHE A 328 -7.34 2.07 -23.20
#